data_AF-A0A1B6NQA0-F1
#
_entry.id   AF-A0A1B6NQA0-F1
#
_cell.length_a   1.000
_cell.length_b   1.000
_cell.length_c   1.000
_cell.angle_alpha   90.00
_cell.angle_beta   90.00
_cell.angle_gamma   90.00
#
_symmetry.space_group_name_H-M   'P 1'
#
loop_
_entity.id
_entity.type
_entity.pdbx_description
1 polymer ?
#
loop_
_entity_poly.entity_id
_entity_poly.type
_entity_poly.pdbx_seq_one_letter_code
_entity_poly.pdbx_strand_id
1 'polypeptide(L)'
;MMSPDPKKQKHALERRKQILETQKANNLQSVLNIALNVSINEQTSDNLDADWFFAFSTMAEEIYSQPMQELWGKIFAVEVAHPGSFSLRTLQLLKTLTHRDAKVFNKAVNVASRKSSDTVPRILVGYHNVKAALVSSKTHSRTIKPSLCWT
;
A
#
# COMPACT_ATOMS: atom_id res chain seq x y z
N MET A 1 50.67 7.10 15.44
CA MET A 1 49.20 7.26 15.45
C MET A 1 48.71 6.84 16.83
N MET A 2 48.25 7.79 17.67
CA MET A 2 47.69 7.47 18.99
C MET A 2 46.27 6.94 18.83
N SER A 3 46.04 5.70 19.28
CA SER A 3 44.69 5.13 19.38
C SER A 3 43.86 5.94 20.39
N PRO A 4 42.57 6.20 20.12
CA PRO A 4 41.70 6.94 21.04
C PRO A 4 41.55 6.24 22.40
N ASP A 5 41.39 7.02 23.47
CA ASP A 5 41.16 6.50 24.83
C ASP A 5 39.85 5.68 24.90
N PRO A 6 39.90 4.43 25.38
CA PRO A 6 38.75 3.52 25.39
C PRO A 6 37.57 4.04 26.25
N LYS A 7 37.81 4.80 27.32
CA LYS A 7 36.74 5.37 28.15
C LYS A 7 36.01 6.49 27.42
N LYS A 8 36.77 7.36 26.74
CA LYS A 8 36.22 8.45 25.93
C LYS A 8 35.38 7.90 24.77
N GLN A 9 35.82 6.80 24.16
CA GLN A 9 35.09 6.12 23.10
C GLN A 9 33.78 5.51 23.60
N LYS A 10 33.77 4.88 24.78
CA LYS A 10 32.54 4.32 25.39
C LYS A 10 31.48 5.39 25.62
N HIS A 11 31.84 6.51 26.25
CA HIS A 11 30.90 7.61 26.49
C HIS A 11 30.36 8.24 25.20
N ALA A 12 31.18 8.35 24.16
CA ALA A 12 30.74 8.85 22.86
C ALA A 12 29.70 7.92 22.20
N LEU A 13 29.89 6.60 22.32
CA LEU A 13 28.94 5.60 21.81
C LEU A 13 27.61 5.61 22.57
N GLU A 14 27.66 5.70 23.91
CA GLU A 14 26.47 5.81 24.75
C GLU A 14 25.63 7.05 24.38
N ARG A 15 26.28 8.21 24.22
CA ARG A 15 25.60 9.44 23.79
C ARG A 15 24.96 9.28 22.41
N ARG A 16 25.68 8.68 21.46
CA ARG A 16 25.14 8.43 20.11
C ARG A 16 23.91 7.54 20.18
N LYS A 17 23.94 6.48 20.99
CA LYS A 17 22.80 5.58 21.18
C LYS A 17 21.59 6.34 21.73
N GLN A 18 21.78 7.10 22.80
CA GLN A 18 20.69 7.90 23.40
C GLN A 18 20.03 8.84 22.39
N ILE A 19 20.82 9.57 21.61
CA ILE A 19 20.29 10.48 20.58
C ILE A 19 19.44 9.72 19.56
N LEU A 20 19.89 8.56 19.11
CA LEU A 20 19.15 7.75 18.14
C LEU A 20 17.82 7.23 18.71
N GLU A 21 17.83 6.70 19.94
CA GLU A 21 16.60 6.24 20.61
C GLU A 21 15.59 7.39 20.78
N THR A 22 16.06 8.57 21.20
CA THR A 22 15.19 9.75 21.32
C THR A 22 14.61 10.17 19.96
N GLN A 23 15.41 10.15 18.90
CA GLN A 23 14.91 10.47 17.56
C GLN A 23 13.85 9.48 17.08
N LYS A 24 14.06 8.18 17.31
CA LYS A 24 13.09 7.13 16.99
C LYS A 24 11.77 7.33 17.73
N ALA A 25 11.84 7.57 19.03
CA ALA A 25 10.65 7.84 19.86
C ALA A 25 9.89 9.09 19.38
N ASN A 26 10.61 10.17 19.06
CA ASN A 26 10.01 11.40 18.54
C ASN A 26 9.33 11.18 17.18
N ASN A 27 9.91 10.39 16.30
CA ASN A 27 9.31 10.05 15.01
C ASN A 27 8.00 9.28 15.20
N LEU A 28 8.03 8.23 16.02
CA LEU A 28 6.83 7.45 16.31
C LEU A 28 5.73 8.34 16.90
N GLN A 29 6.08 9.19 17.88
CA GLN A 29 5.13 10.15 18.47
C GLN A 29 4.53 11.09 17.41
N SER A 30 5.34 11.59 16.48
CA SER A 30 4.86 12.45 15.39
C SER A 30 3.83 11.74 14.51
N VAL A 31 4.11 10.50 14.11
CA VAL A 31 3.19 9.66 13.31
C VAL A 31 1.88 9.41 14.05
N LEU A 32 1.95 9.06 15.34
CA LEU A 32 0.77 8.80 16.17
C LEU A 32 -0.07 10.07 16.38
N ASN A 33 0.58 11.22 16.59
CA ASN A 33 -0.11 12.51 16.70
C ASN A 33 -0.87 12.86 15.42
N ILE A 34 -0.30 12.55 14.25
CA ILE A 34 -1.00 12.75 12.98
C ILE A 34 -2.24 11.86 12.92
N ALA A 35 -2.11 10.58 13.31
CA ALA A 35 -3.22 9.64 13.29
C ALA A 35 -4.39 10.09 14.19
N LEU A 36 -4.10 10.65 15.37
CA LEU A 36 -5.13 11.20 16.28
C LEU A 36 -5.93 12.35 15.64
N ASN A 37 -5.35 13.09 14.70
CA ASN A 37 -6.01 14.19 14.00
C ASN A 37 -6.80 13.73 12.77
N VAL A 38 -6.76 12.44 12.41
CA VAL A 38 -7.53 11.89 11.30
C VAL A 38 -8.93 11.50 11.81
N SER A 39 -9.96 12.11 11.23
CA SER A 39 -11.35 11.74 11.50
C SER A 39 -11.80 10.61 10.57
N ILE A 40 -12.33 9.52 11.16
CA ILE A 40 -12.91 8.39 10.44
C ILE A 40 -14.32 8.15 10.99
N ASN A 41 -15.32 8.25 10.13
CA ASN A 41 -16.74 8.21 10.52
C ASN A 41 -17.26 6.79 10.78
N GLU A 42 -16.60 5.78 10.23
CA GLU A 42 -16.96 4.37 10.37
C GLU A 42 -15.84 3.68 11.14
N GLN A 43 -16.19 2.94 12.19
CA GLN A 43 -15.25 2.18 13.02
C GLN A 43 -15.85 0.81 13.28
N THR A 44 -15.05 -0.23 13.05
CA THR A 44 -15.40 -1.60 13.44
C THR A 44 -15.13 -1.81 14.93
N SER A 45 -15.85 -2.74 15.57
CA SER A 45 -15.63 -3.12 16.97
C SER A 45 -14.43 -4.04 17.19
N ASP A 46 -13.71 -4.39 16.12
CA ASP A 46 -12.59 -5.32 16.18
C ASP A 46 -11.36 -4.65 16.78
N ASN A 47 -10.57 -5.44 17.51
CA ASN A 47 -9.35 -4.94 18.13
C ASN A 47 -8.18 -4.99 17.14
N LEU A 48 -7.31 -3.98 17.23
CA LEU A 48 -6.05 -3.96 16.49
C LEU A 48 -5.15 -5.13 16.93
N ASP A 49 -4.57 -5.83 15.95
CA ASP A 49 -3.57 -6.87 16.20
C ASP A 49 -2.30 -6.26 16.83
N ALA A 50 -1.90 -6.79 17.97
CA ALA A 50 -0.72 -6.34 18.70
C ALA A 50 0.56 -6.55 17.88
N ASP A 51 0.69 -7.68 17.18
CA ASP A 51 1.88 -7.98 16.37
C ASP A 51 2.00 -6.99 15.20
N TRP A 52 0.86 -6.64 14.60
CA TRP A 52 0.80 -5.60 13.58
C TRP A 52 1.25 -4.25 14.15
N PHE A 53 0.74 -3.86 15.33
CA PHE A 53 1.11 -2.61 15.99
C PHE A 53 2.60 -2.51 16.30
N PHE A 54 3.20 -3.57 16.84
CA PHE A 54 4.65 -3.59 17.14
C PHE A 54 5.49 -3.52 15.86
N ALA A 55 5.09 -4.25 14.81
CA ALA A 55 5.77 -4.18 13.52
C ALA A 55 5.65 -2.78 12.89
N PHE A 56 4.45 -2.20 12.90
CA PHE A 56 4.20 -0.84 12.43
C PHE A 56 5.07 0.17 13.18
N SER A 57 5.06 0.13 14.52
CA SER A 57 5.81 1.06 15.37
C SER A 57 7.31 1.01 15.09
N THR A 58 7.87 -0.20 14.99
CA THR A 58 9.29 -0.42 14.67
C THR A 58 9.66 0.19 13.31
N MET A 59 8.77 0.11 12.32
CA MET A 59 9.02 0.70 11.01
C MET A 59 8.85 2.23 11.02
N ALA A 60 7.84 2.75 11.73
CA ALA A 60 7.52 4.17 11.84
C ALA A 60 8.62 4.99 12.54
N GLU A 61 9.32 4.39 13.50
CA GLU A 61 10.49 4.99 14.17
C GLU A 61 11.58 5.46 13.19
N GLU A 62 11.66 4.83 12.01
CA GLU A 62 12.69 5.12 11.00
C GLU A 62 12.18 6.05 9.88
N ILE A 63 10.98 6.60 10.01
CA ILE A 63 10.38 7.51 9.02
C ILE A 63 10.57 8.97 9.44
N TYR A 64 11.48 9.66 8.76
CA TYR A 64 11.88 11.04 9.10
C TYR A 64 11.30 12.12 8.18
N SER A 65 10.77 11.77 7.00
CA SER A 65 10.23 12.77 6.09
C SER A 65 8.77 13.08 6.42
N GLN A 66 8.42 14.35 6.54
CA GLN A 66 7.08 14.79 6.91
C GLN A 66 5.96 14.22 6.01
N PRO A 67 6.08 14.18 4.68
CA PRO A 67 5.04 13.58 3.83
C PRO A 67 4.84 12.08 4.08
N MET A 68 5.91 11.36 4.43
CA MET A 68 5.80 9.95 4.80
C MET A 68 5.21 9.79 6.19
N GLN A 69 5.56 10.64 7.16
CA GLN A 69 4.93 10.62 8.49
C GLN A 69 3.43 10.84 8.39
N GLU A 70 2.98 11.75 7.51
CA GLU A 70 1.56 11.97 7.22
C GLU A 70 0.88 10.74 6.61
N LEU A 71 1.54 10.09 5.64
CA LEU A 71 1.05 8.85 5.05
C LEU A 71 0.93 7.74 6.10
N TRP A 72 1.97 7.55 6.91
CA TRP A 72 2.01 6.52 7.95
C TRP A 72 0.96 6.78 9.05
N GLY A 73 0.74 8.04 9.43
CA GLY A 73 -0.31 8.41 10.39
C GLY A 73 -1.71 8.11 9.86
N LYS A 74 -1.96 8.38 8.57
CA LYS A 74 -3.24 8.02 7.92
C LYS A 74 -3.45 6.52 7.83
N ILE A 75 -2.40 5.77 7.48
CA ILE A 75 -2.44 4.29 7.45
C ILE A 75 -2.78 3.76 8.83
N PHE A 76 -2.12 4.28 9.88
CA PHE A 76 -2.40 3.88 11.26
C PHE A 76 -3.84 4.17 11.68
N ALA A 77 -4.33 5.38 11.39
CA ALA A 77 -5.71 5.75 11.71
C ALA A 77 -6.72 4.80 11.06
N VAL A 78 -6.54 4.49 9.77
CA VAL A 78 -7.42 3.57 9.04
C VAL A 78 -7.33 2.15 9.59
N GLU A 79 -6.15 1.65 9.92
CA GLU A 79 -5.99 0.32 10.50
C GLU A 79 -6.67 0.22 11.88
N VAL A 80 -6.55 1.25 12.72
CA VAL A 80 -7.23 1.30 14.03
C VAL A 80 -8.75 1.30 13.86
N ALA A 81 -9.27 2.01 12.86
CA ALA A 81 -10.71 2.04 12.59
C ALA A 81 -11.23 0.75 11.94
N HIS A 82 -10.40 0.11 11.10
CA HIS A 82 -10.74 -1.07 10.31
C HIS A 82 -9.54 -2.03 10.27
N PRO A 83 -9.34 -2.87 11.30
CA PRO A 83 -8.25 -3.84 11.33
C PRO A 83 -8.26 -4.76 10.10
N GLY A 84 -7.09 -5.04 9.54
CA GLY A 84 -6.91 -5.82 8.31
C GLY A 84 -6.92 -5.00 7.02
N SER A 85 -7.02 -3.68 7.10
CA SER A 85 -6.98 -2.78 5.93
C SER A 85 -5.61 -2.79 5.25
N PHE A 86 -4.53 -2.90 6.03
CA PHE A 86 -3.15 -2.88 5.54
C PHE A 86 -2.37 -4.11 6.01
N SER A 87 -1.85 -4.87 5.04
CA SER A 87 -0.94 -5.98 5.34
C SER A 87 0.45 -5.49 5.77
N LEU A 88 1.15 -6.29 6.59
CA LEU A 88 2.56 -6.07 6.91
C LEU A 88 3.46 -5.95 5.68
N ARG A 89 3.15 -6.69 4.61
CA ARG A 89 3.88 -6.61 3.34
C ARG A 89 3.76 -5.23 2.69
N THR A 90 2.58 -4.61 2.79
CA THR A 90 2.36 -3.26 2.30
C THR A 90 3.23 -2.25 3.06
N LEU A 91 3.31 -2.37 4.39
CA LEU A 91 4.15 -1.50 5.21
C LEU A 91 5.65 -1.64 4.87
N GLN A 92 6.13 -2.87 4.70
CA GLN A 92 7.51 -3.13 4.29
C GLN A 92 7.83 -2.49 2.93
N LEU A 93 6.93 -2.63 1.95
CA LEU A 93 7.09 -2.00 0.64
C LEU A 93 7.17 -0.47 0.76
N LEU A 94 6.24 0.14 1.50
CA LEU A 94 6.20 1.59 1.72
C LEU A 94 7.45 2.12 2.40
N LYS A 95 8.05 1.36 3.33
CA LYS A 95 9.31 1.74 3.99
C LYS A 95 10.48 1.81 3.00
N THR A 96 10.53 0.89 2.04
CA THR A 96 11.60 0.83 1.04
C THR A 96 11.41 1.79 -0.13
N LEU A 97 10.26 2.43 -0.21
CA LEU A 97 9.83 3.21 -1.35
C LEU A 97 10.61 4.53 -1.43
N THR A 98 11.38 4.70 -2.50
CA THR A 98 12.20 5.90 -2.68
C THR A 98 11.36 7.09 -3.13
N HIS A 99 11.89 8.30 -3.02
CA HIS A 99 11.20 9.50 -3.53
C HIS A 99 10.85 9.41 -5.03
N ARG A 100 11.67 8.73 -5.83
CA ARG A 100 11.41 8.48 -7.25
C ARG A 100 10.21 7.53 -7.42
N ASP A 101 10.21 6.44 -6.66
CA ASP A 101 9.14 5.44 -6.71
C ASP A 101 7.81 6.05 -6.23
N ALA A 102 7.84 6.91 -5.21
CA ALA A 102 6.65 7.65 -4.73
C ALA A 102 6.04 8.51 -5.83
N LYS A 103 6.86 9.21 -6.61
CA LYS A 103 6.38 10.02 -7.72
C LYS A 103 5.74 9.16 -8.81
N VAL A 104 6.33 8.02 -9.13
CA VAL A 104 5.78 7.08 -10.12
C VAL A 104 4.48 6.47 -9.61
N PHE A 105 4.45 6.03 -8.34
CA PHE A 105 3.28 5.47 -7.70
C PHE A 105 2.11 6.47 -7.67
N ASN A 106 2.36 7.72 -7.29
CA ASN A 106 1.32 8.76 -7.34
C ASN A 106 0.75 8.97 -8.75
N LYS A 107 1.61 8.99 -9.78
CA LYS A 107 1.15 9.07 -11.18
C LYS A 107 0.30 7.85 -11.55
N ALA A 108 0.74 6.66 -11.16
CA ALA A 108 0.07 5.40 -11.40
C ALA A 108 -1.33 5.37 -10.75
N VAL A 109 -1.45 5.82 -9.50
CA VAL A 109 -2.73 5.94 -8.78
C VAL A 109 -3.66 6.94 -9.48
N ASN A 110 -3.15 8.09 -9.93
CA ASN A 110 -3.96 9.11 -10.59
C ASN A 110 -4.53 8.68 -11.95
N VAL A 111 -3.90 7.72 -12.64
CA VAL A 111 -4.42 7.14 -13.88
C VAL A 111 -5.20 5.84 -13.65
N ALA A 112 -5.21 5.33 -12.43
CA ALA A 112 -5.97 4.14 -12.10
C ALA A 112 -7.47 4.47 -12.18
N SER A 113 -8.23 3.55 -12.77
CA SER A 113 -9.68 3.64 -12.89
C SER A 113 -10.33 2.49 -12.16
N ARG A 114 -11.57 2.69 -11.70
CA ARG A 114 -12.37 1.64 -11.08
C ARG A 114 -13.63 1.43 -11.90
N LYS A 115 -14.03 0.18 -12.09
CA LYS A 115 -15.36 -0.14 -12.62
C LYS A 115 -16.38 0.12 -11.52
N SER A 116 -17.62 0.50 -11.86
CA SER A 116 -18.67 0.79 -10.88
C SER A 116 -18.94 -0.32 -9.86
N SER A 117 -18.59 -1.56 -10.18
CA SER A 117 -18.78 -2.73 -9.32
C SER A 117 -17.51 -3.19 -8.59
N ASP A 118 -16.37 -2.54 -8.83
CA ASP A 118 -15.05 -3.01 -8.38
C ASP A 118 -14.49 -2.05 -7.31
N THR A 119 -14.10 -2.60 -6.17
CA THR A 119 -13.52 -1.83 -5.05
C THR A 119 -12.03 -1.55 -5.26
N VAL A 120 -11.37 -2.34 -6.10
CA VAL A 120 -9.93 -2.24 -6.35
C VAL A 120 -9.66 -1.40 -7.61
N PRO A 121 -8.89 -0.30 -7.52
CA PRO A 121 -8.50 0.48 -8.68
C PRO A 121 -7.54 -0.29 -9.59
N ARG A 122 -7.68 -0.14 -10.91
CA ARG A 122 -6.88 -0.83 -11.93
C ARG A 122 -6.25 0.16 -12.89
N ILE A 123 -5.02 -0.12 -13.30
CA ILE A 123 -4.32 0.66 -14.33
C ILE A 123 -4.46 -0.08 -15.66
N LEU A 124 -5.00 0.61 -16.67
CA LEU A 124 -5.09 0.09 -18.03
C LEU A 124 -3.78 0.41 -18.77
N VAL A 125 -2.98 -0.63 -19.05
CA VAL A 125 -1.62 -0.47 -19.62
C VAL A 125 -1.63 -0.58 -21.16
N GLY A 126 -2.76 -0.91 -21.78
CA GLY A 126 -2.89 -0.98 -23.23
C GLY A 126 -4.28 -1.34 -23.72
N TYR A 127 -4.52 -1.10 -25.01
CA TYR A 127 -5.73 -1.52 -25.73
C TYR A 127 -5.31 -2.24 -27.01
N HIS A 128 -5.79 -3.47 -27.19
CA HIS A 128 -5.50 -4.28 -28.37
C HIS A 128 -6.76 -4.36 -29.24
N ASN A 129 -6.77 -3.67 -30.37
CA ASN A 129 -7.86 -3.77 -31.35
C ASN A 129 -7.63 -4.98 -32.25
N VAL A 130 -8.22 -6.12 -31.89
CA VAL A 130 -8.38 -7.21 -32.86
C VAL A 130 -9.43 -6.73 -33.85
N LYS A 131 -9.01 -6.26 -35.03
CA LYS A 131 -9.94 -6.03 -36.14
C LYS A 131 -10.67 -7.33 -36.38
N ALA A 132 -11.93 -7.41 -35.96
CA ALA A 132 -12.81 -8.48 -36.38
C ALA A 132 -12.85 -8.44 -37.91
N ALA A 133 -12.17 -9.39 -38.55
CA ALA A 133 -12.43 -9.68 -39.94
C ALA A 133 -13.94 -9.94 -40.01
N LEU A 134 -14.65 -9.08 -40.73
CA LEU A 134 -16.06 -9.25 -41.05
C LEU A 134 -16.18 -10.57 -41.82
N VAL A 135 -16.37 -11.68 -41.10
CA VAL A 135 -16.82 -12.92 -41.68
C VAL A 135 -18.27 -12.67 -42.05
N SER A 136 -18.47 -12.24 -43.30
CA SER A 136 -19.77 -12.27 -43.95
C SER A 136 -20.24 -13.72 -43.94
N SER A 137 -21.12 -14.05 -43.01
CA SER A 137 -21.89 -15.28 -43.06
C SER A 137 -22.89 -15.15 -44.21
N LYS A 138 -22.52 -15.69 -45.38
CA LYS A 138 -23.53 -16.08 -46.37
C LYS A 138 -24.36 -17.20 -45.74
N THR A 139 -25.52 -16.84 -45.20
CA THR A 139 -26.60 -17.76 -44.87
C THR A 139 -27.08 -18.41 -46.17
N HIS A 140 -26.50 -19.55 -46.53
CA HIS A 140 -27.09 -20.44 -47.52
C HIS A 140 -28.15 -21.27 -46.80
N SER A 141 -29.42 -20.85 -46.89
CA SER A 141 -30.55 -21.67 -46.49
C SER A 141 -30.62 -22.91 -47.41
N ARG A 142 -30.26 -24.07 -46.87
CA ARG A 142 -30.70 -25.35 -47.43
C ARG A 142 -31.81 -25.90 -46.56
N THR A 143 -33.02 -25.71 -47.05
CA THR A 143 -34.24 -26.39 -46.61
C THR A 143 -34.03 -27.90 -46.76
N ILE A 144 -34.06 -28.63 -45.64
CA ILE A 144 -34.17 -30.10 -45.66
C ILE A 144 -35.61 -30.43 -45.27
N LYS A 145 -36.38 -30.97 -46.21
CA LYS A 145 -37.72 -31.53 -45.97
C LYS A 145 -37.61 -32.75 -45.05
N PRO A 146 -38.46 -32.91 -44.04
CA PRO A 146 -38.57 -34.17 -43.32
C PRO A 146 -39.45 -35.14 -44.11
N SER A 147 -38.86 -36.22 -44.63
CA SER A 147 -39.61 -37.38 -45.10
C SER A 147 -39.97 -38.24 -43.91
N LEU A 148 -41.28 -38.41 -43.69
CA LEU A 148 -41.86 -39.39 -42.78
C LEU A 148 -41.42 -40.81 -43.18
N CYS A 149 -41.04 -41.63 -42.18
CA CYS A 149 -41.19 -43.08 -42.23
C CYS A 149 -41.71 -43.56 -40.87
N TRP A 150 -42.96 -44.00 -40.87
CA TRP A 150 -43.54 -44.90 -39.88
C TRP A 150 -43.31 -46.33 -40.36
N THR A 151 -42.69 -47.18 -39.55
CA THR A 151 -43.05 -48.58 -39.22
C THR A 151 -41.89 -49.25 -38.49
#